data_AF-A0A8B2NJR3-F1
#
_entry.id   AF-A0A8B2NJR3-F1
#
_cell.length_a   1.000
_cell.length_b   1.000
_cell.length_c   1.000
_cell.angle_alpha   90.00
_cell.angle_beta   90.00
_cell.angle_gamma   90.00
#
_symmetry.space_group_name_H-M   'P 1'
#
loop_
_entity.id
_entity.type
_entity.pdbx_description
1 polymer ?
#
loop_
_entity_poly.entity_id
_entity_poly.type
_entity_poly.pdbx_seq_one_letter_code
_entity_poly.pdbx_strand_id
1 'polypeptide(L)'
;MADVPDHLPLFKWSAQHARATVIPFPYARRRDDLAYRIARRAADFRPHKGEEHIQRQLKLQFDTMKRRGIDDDRIRAEIRVLETMVRLEQAALQTHWGDAG
;
A
#
# COMPACT_ATOMS: atom_id res chain seq x y z
N MET A 1 7.05 -39.99 -39.02
CA MET A 1 5.61 -40.21 -38.81
C MET A 1 5.49 -41.13 -37.60
N ALA A 2 5.36 -40.54 -36.42
CA ALA A 2 5.14 -41.26 -35.17
C ALA A 2 4.24 -40.39 -34.29
N ASP A 3 3.15 -41.02 -33.89
CA ASP A 3 1.97 -40.56 -33.18
C ASP A 3 2.33 -40.12 -31.74
N VAL A 4 1.88 -38.93 -31.32
CA VAL A 4 2.09 -38.44 -29.94
C VAL A 4 0.80 -38.69 -29.16
N PRO A 5 0.81 -39.54 -28.10
CA PRO A 5 -0.41 -39.91 -27.40
C PRO A 5 -0.90 -38.78 -26.49
N ASP A 6 -2.18 -38.46 -26.71
CA ASP A 6 -2.96 -37.42 -26.07
C ASP A 6 -3.55 -37.94 -24.74
N HIS A 7 -2.73 -38.11 -23.71
CA HIS A 7 -3.17 -38.21 -22.31
C HIS A 7 -1.95 -38.30 -21.37
N LEU A 8 -1.64 -37.19 -20.69
CA LEU A 8 -1.52 -37.12 -19.23
C LEU A 8 -0.99 -35.72 -18.83
N PRO A 9 -1.60 -35.07 -17.83
CA PRO A 9 -1.34 -33.68 -17.48
C PRO A 9 -0.11 -33.58 -16.57
N LEU A 10 0.98 -32.97 -17.05
CA LEU A 10 2.23 -32.85 -16.29
C LEU A 10 2.42 -31.55 -15.50
N PHE A 11 1.35 -30.83 -15.15
CA PHE A 11 1.47 -29.81 -14.10
C PHE A 11 0.14 -29.58 -13.38
N LYS A 12 -0.18 -30.46 -12.42
CA LYS A 12 -1.18 -30.15 -11.39
C LYS A 12 -0.59 -29.09 -10.45
N TRP A 13 -0.95 -27.84 -10.66
CA TRP A 13 -0.74 -26.78 -9.67
C TRP A 13 -2.01 -26.66 -8.83
N SER A 14 -2.01 -27.31 -7.67
CA SER A 14 -3.03 -27.05 -6.64
C SER A 14 -2.39 -26.47 -5.39
N ALA A 15 -2.81 -25.22 -5.11
CA ALA A 15 -3.00 -24.63 -3.78
C ALA A 15 -1.75 -24.37 -2.91
N GLN A 16 -1.18 -23.17 -3.02
CA GLN A 16 -1.52 -22.00 -2.20
C GLN A 16 -0.51 -20.90 -2.53
N HIS A 17 -0.88 -19.96 -3.39
CA HIS A 17 0.02 -18.87 -3.77
C HIS A 17 -0.46 -17.62 -3.09
N ALA A 18 0.31 -17.16 -2.11
CA ALA A 18 0.29 -15.78 -1.66
C ALA A 18 0.48 -14.91 -2.92
N ARG A 19 -0.63 -14.42 -3.47
CA ARG A 19 -0.66 -13.70 -4.74
C ARG A 19 0.17 -12.42 -4.59
N ALA A 20 1.42 -12.45 -5.04
CA ALA A 20 2.17 -11.25 -5.27
C ALA A 20 1.50 -10.51 -6.42
N THR A 21 0.87 -9.37 -6.11
CA THR A 21 0.32 -8.49 -7.14
C THR A 21 1.48 -7.76 -7.79
N VAL A 22 1.78 -8.08 -9.05
CA VAL A 22 2.79 -7.35 -9.83
C VAL A 22 2.23 -5.97 -10.14
N ILE A 23 2.78 -4.94 -9.51
CA ILE A 23 2.41 -3.55 -9.76
C ILE A 23 3.31 -3.02 -10.88
N PRO A 24 2.77 -2.58 -12.02
CA PRO A 24 3.58 -2.08 -13.13
C PRO A 24 4.40 -0.88 -12.68
N PHE A 25 5.68 -0.82 -13.05
CA PHE A 25 6.50 0.37 -12.90
C PHE A 25 5.90 1.47 -13.81
N PRO A 26 5.56 2.69 -13.32
CA PRO A 26 5.94 3.36 -12.06
C PRO A 26 4.84 3.43 -10.98
N TYR A 27 3.76 2.64 -11.07
CA TYR A 27 2.62 2.69 -10.15
C TYR A 27 2.98 2.33 -8.71
N ALA A 28 4.02 1.50 -8.50
CA ALA A 28 4.57 1.20 -7.18
C ALA A 28 5.06 2.50 -6.49
N ARG A 29 5.83 3.33 -7.21
CA ARG A 29 6.34 4.61 -6.69
C ARG A 29 5.25 5.60 -6.31
N ARG A 30 4.06 5.52 -6.90
CA ARG A 30 2.97 6.48 -6.61
C ARG A 30 2.33 6.24 -5.24
N ARG A 31 2.32 5.00 -4.75
CA ARG A 31 1.81 4.68 -3.41
C ARG A 31 2.82 5.13 -2.35
N ASP A 32 4.10 4.85 -2.58
CA ASP A 32 5.19 5.30 -1.71
C ASP A 32 5.27 6.83 -1.69
N ASP A 33 5.16 7.48 -2.85
CA ASP A 33 5.16 8.95 -2.95
C ASP A 33 3.98 9.61 -2.22
N LEU A 34 2.78 9.00 -2.23
CA LEU A 34 1.66 9.51 -1.46
C LEU A 34 1.91 9.36 0.04
N ALA A 35 2.33 8.18 0.49
CA ALA A 35 2.61 7.92 1.91
C ALA A 35 3.72 8.83 2.44
N TYR A 36 4.82 8.95 1.70
CA TYR A 36 5.92 9.84 2.01
C TYR A 36 5.49 11.31 2.06
N ARG A 37 4.67 11.78 1.12
CA ARG A 37 4.19 13.18 1.14
C ARG A 37 3.31 13.47 2.36
N ILE A 38 2.43 12.54 2.74
CA ILE A 38 1.59 12.68 3.95
C ILE A 38 2.50 12.70 5.20
N ALA A 39 3.44 11.76 5.30
CA ALA A 39 4.35 11.66 6.43
C ALA A 39 5.26 12.90 6.56
N ARG A 40 5.85 13.35 5.45
CA ARG A 40 6.68 14.56 5.38
C ARG A 40 5.89 15.79 5.83
N ARG A 41 4.65 15.94 5.35
CA ARG A 41 3.81 17.08 5.75
C ARG A 41 3.39 16.99 7.22
N ALA A 42 3.17 15.78 7.73
CA ALA A 42 2.87 15.56 9.15
C ALA A 42 4.07 15.91 10.06
N ALA A 43 5.29 15.68 9.59
CA ALA A 43 6.53 16.01 10.31
C ALA A 43 6.74 17.53 10.48
N ASP A 44 6.19 18.36 9.59
CA ASP A 44 6.22 19.83 9.74
C ASP A 44 5.32 20.34 10.88
N PHE A 45 4.41 19.51 11.40
CA PHE A 45 3.47 19.89 12.43
C PHE A 45 3.92 19.45 13.83
N ARG A 46 3.35 20.07 14.87
CA ARG A 46 3.39 19.51 16.23
C ARG A 46 2.80 18.09 16.21
N PRO A 47 3.29 17.15 17.04
CA PRO A 47 2.90 15.73 16.97
C PRO A 47 1.39 15.49 16.86
N HIS A 48 0.60 16.14 17.72
CA HIS A 48 -0.86 16.05 17.71
C HIS A 48 -1.50 16.54 16.40
N LYS A 49 -0.99 17.63 15.82
CA LYS A 49 -1.47 18.18 14.54
C LYS A 49 -1.00 17.35 13.35
N GLY A 50 0.16 16.70 13.45
CA GLY A 50 0.62 15.71 12.48
C GLY A 50 -0.33 14.50 12.44
N GLU A 51 -0.72 13.97 13.60
CA GLU A 51 -1.67 12.86 13.67
C GLU A 51 -3.05 13.25 13.10
N GLU A 52 -3.59 14.41 13.47
CA GLU A 52 -4.84 14.92 12.88
C GLU A 52 -4.75 15.03 11.34
N HIS A 53 -3.59 15.44 10.82
CA HIS A 53 -3.35 15.54 9.38
C HIS A 53 -3.42 14.16 8.71
N ILE A 54 -2.72 13.16 9.27
CA ILE A 54 -2.72 11.79 8.77
C ILE A 54 -4.14 11.23 8.74
N GLN A 55 -4.88 11.34 9.85
CA GLN A 55 -6.25 10.85 9.95
C GLN A 55 -7.18 11.51 8.93
N ARG A 56 -7.02 12.82 8.68
CA ARG A 56 -7.78 13.54 7.65
C ARG A 56 -7.49 13.02 6.25
N GLN A 57 -6.23 12.73 5.93
CA GLN A 57 -5.84 12.20 4.62
C GLN A 57 -6.40 10.78 4.40
N LEU A 58 -6.32 9.91 5.41
CA LEU A 58 -6.91 8.58 5.37
C LEU A 58 -8.43 8.65 5.15
N LYS A 59 -9.11 9.53 5.87
CA LYS A 59 -10.55 9.77 5.70
C LYS A 59 -10.88 10.26 4.28
N LEU A 60 -10.13 11.21 3.74
CA LEU A 60 -10.34 11.72 2.38
C LEU A 60 -10.18 10.60 1.34
N GLN A 61 -9.17 9.74 1.51
CA GLN A 61 -8.95 8.61 0.62
C GLN A 61 -10.10 7.60 0.71
N PHE A 62 -10.57 7.29 1.93
CA PHE A 62 -11.73 6.43 2.15
C PHE A 62 -12.97 6.98 1.44
N ASP A 63 -13.31 8.25 1.70
CA ASP A 63 -14.49 8.91 1.12
C ASP A 63 -14.42 8.94 -0.41
N THR A 64 -13.22 9.15 -0.97
CA THR A 64 -12.99 9.16 -2.42
C THR A 64 -13.23 7.80 -3.03
N MET A 65 -12.70 6.73 -2.42
CA MET A 65 -12.89 5.36 -2.91
C MET A 65 -14.35 4.93 -2.80
N LYS A 66 -15.02 5.30 -1.70
CA LYS A 66 -16.45 5.07 -1.49
C LYS A 66 -17.31 5.75 -2.57
N ARG A 67 -17.03 7.02 -2.89
CA ARG A 67 -17.71 7.75 -3.97
C ARG A 67 -17.51 7.13 -5.36
N ARG A 68 -16.42 6.38 -5.55
CA ARG A 68 -16.14 5.64 -6.79
C ARG A 68 -16.80 4.26 -6.83
N GLY A 69 -17.55 3.88 -5.81
CA GLY A 69 -18.24 2.59 -5.74
C GLY A 69 -17.29 1.41 -5.55
N ILE A 70 -16.11 1.63 -4.96
CA ILE A 70 -15.21 0.53 -4.60
C ILE A 70 -15.82 -0.23 -3.42
N ASP A 71 -15.71 -1.55 -3.45
CA ASP A 71 -16.14 -2.45 -2.39
C ASP A 71 -15.54 -2.07 -1.02
N ASP A 72 -16.36 -2.16 0.04
CA ASP A 72 -16.03 -1.69 1.39
C ASP A 72 -14.86 -2.48 2.01
N ASP A 73 -14.79 -3.80 1.77
CA ASP A 73 -13.70 -4.63 2.27
C ASP A 73 -12.39 -4.32 1.53
N ARG A 74 -12.48 -4.05 0.22
CA ARG A 74 -11.33 -3.57 -0.55
C ARG A 74 -10.84 -2.20 -0.06
N ILE A 75 -11.75 -1.28 0.25
CA ILE A 75 -11.42 0.03 0.80
C ILE A 75 -10.68 -0.12 2.13
N ARG A 76 -11.20 -0.94 3.06
CA ARG A 76 -10.58 -1.16 4.37
C ARG A 76 -9.17 -1.73 4.25
N ALA A 77 -8.98 -2.70 3.35
CA ALA A 77 -7.66 -3.26 3.09
C ALA A 77 -6.67 -2.19 2.59
N GLU A 78 -7.07 -1.36 1.62
CA GLU A 78 -6.22 -0.31 1.06
C GLU A 78 -5.92 0.82 2.06
N ILE A 79 -6.89 1.20 2.90
CA ILE A 79 -6.67 2.20 3.96
C ILE A 79 -5.67 1.68 4.99
N ARG A 80 -5.79 0.41 5.41
CA ARG A 80 -4.84 -0.19 6.35
C ARG A 80 -3.42 -0.25 5.80
N VAL A 81 -3.27 -0.58 4.52
CA VAL A 81 -1.97 -0.58 3.83
C VAL A 81 -1.41 0.85 3.78
N LEU A 82 -2.21 1.84 3.39
CA LEU A 82 -1.79 3.24 3.33
C LEU A 82 -1.38 3.78 4.70
N GLU A 83 -2.17 3.53 5.74
CA GLU A 83 -1.85 3.92 7.12
C GLU A 83 -0.52 3.32 7.58
N THR A 84 -0.30 2.03 7.32
CA THR A 84 0.95 1.34 7.68
C THR A 84 2.15 1.99 7.00
N MET A 85 2.05 2.29 5.71
CA MET A 85 3.12 2.95 4.96
C MET A 85 3.39 4.37 5.47
N VAL A 86 2.35 5.17 5.73
CA VAL A 86 2.51 6.53 6.27
C VAL A 86 3.23 6.50 7.63
N ARG A 87 2.85 5.56 8.51
CA ARG A 87 3.48 5.43 9.83
C ARG A 87 4.94 4.97 9.73
N LEU A 88 5.26 4.07 8.80
CA LEU A 88 6.63 3.65 8.53
C LEU A 88 7.49 4.84 8.06
N GLU A 89 7.00 5.60 7.08
CA GLU A 89 7.67 6.79 6.57
C GLU A 89 7.85 7.87 7.66
N GLN A 90 6.83 8.07 8.50
CA GLN A 90 6.89 9.01 9.62
C GLN A 90 7.96 8.61 10.64
N ALA A 91 8.05 7.32 10.98
CA ALA A 91 9.08 6.80 11.87
C ALA A 91 10.47 6.98 11.26
N ALA A 92 10.64 6.66 9.97
CA ALA A 92 11.91 6.83 9.26
C ALA A 92 12.37 8.30 9.25
N LEU A 93 11.45 9.25 9.05
CA LEU A 93 11.73 10.67 9.13
C LEU A 93 12.16 11.10 10.55
N GLN A 94 11.53 10.55 11.60
CA GLN A 94 11.90 10.87 12.99
C GLN A 94 13.28 10.34 13.37
N THR A 95 13.64 9.13 12.93
CA THR A 95 14.96 8.54 13.22
C THR A 95 16.11 9.36 12.62
N HIS A 96 15.93 9.89 11.39
CA HIS A 96 16.93 10.76 10.75
C HIS A 96 17.25 12.04 11.56
N TRP A 97 16.31 12.58 12.35
CA TRP A 97 16.56 13.76 13.19
C TRP A 97 17.23 13.44 14.54
N GLY A 98 17.27 12.16 14.94
CA GLY A 98 17.89 11.72 16.20
C GLY A 98 19.41 11.58 16.14
N ASP A 99 19.97 11.42 14.93
CA ASP A 99 21.42 11.17 14.72
C ASP A 99 22.24 12.44 14.42
N ALA A 100 21.61 13.63 14.45
CA ALA A 100 22.25 14.93 14.23
C ALA A 100 22.53 15.70 15.53
N GLY A 101 22.85 14.97 16.61
CA GLY A 101 23.23 15.50 17.93
C GLY A 101 24.74 15.56 18.14
#